data_AF-A0AB38UZD5-F1
#
_entry.id   AF-A0AB38UZD5-F1
#
_cell.length_a   1.000
_cell.length_b   1.000
_cell.length_c   1.000
_cell.angle_alpha   90.00
_cell.angle_beta   90.00
_cell.angle_gamma   90.00
#
_symmetry.space_group_name_H-M   'P 1'
#
loop_
_entity.id
_entity.type
_entity.pdbx_description
1 polymer ?
#
loop_
_entity_poly.entity_id
_entity_poly.type
_entity_poly.pdbx_seq_one_letter_code
_entity_poly.pdbx_strand_id
1 'polypeptide(L)'
;MQQTNCARPNPGSAPVASRPPLAVPVRLRRKTSSGDAHRYGPRRGTIVDMQLTHFGHSCLLAEFGRTSVLFDPGTFAHGFEGITGLAAILITHQHPDHVDAARLPALLEGNPDAALYADPQTAAQLGAPCRAVHVGDELVVGGLTIRAVGGRHAVIHPEIPVVENISYLVDDGDRRAALMHPGDALFVPDEPVDVLATPAAAPWMKISEAVDYLRAVAPARAVPIHQGIIAPDARGIYYGRLTEMTDTDFQVLPEENAVAF
;
A
#
# COMPACT_ATOMS: atom_id res chain seq x y z
N MET A 1 29.13 35.79 37.50
CA MET A 1 28.19 36.90 37.23
C MET A 1 28.84 37.82 36.20
N GLN A 2 28.50 37.63 34.92
CA GLN A 2 28.74 38.61 33.86
C GLN A 2 27.53 38.50 32.93
N GLN A 3 26.73 39.56 32.90
CA GLN A 3 25.49 39.68 32.14
C GLN A 3 25.83 39.95 30.68
N THR A 4 25.32 39.14 29.77
CA THR A 4 25.28 39.42 28.34
C THR A 4 23.95 40.09 28.02
N ASN A 5 24.03 41.30 27.44
CA ASN A 5 22.91 42.15 27.11
C ASN A 5 22.03 41.56 26.00
N CYS A 6 20.73 41.58 26.25
CA CYS A 6 19.68 41.44 25.23
C CYS A 6 19.70 42.65 24.27
N ALA A 7 19.59 42.36 22.97
CA ALA A 7 19.15 43.34 21.98
C ALA A 7 18.17 42.67 21.00
N ARG A 8 16.93 43.17 20.99
CA ARG A 8 15.91 43.09 19.93
C ARG A 8 15.21 44.46 19.91
N PRO A 9 14.44 44.86 18.88
CA PRO A 9 14.37 44.40 17.49
C PRO A 9 14.50 45.56 16.49
N ASN A 10 14.52 45.28 15.18
CA ASN A 10 14.25 46.29 14.15
C ASN A 10 13.07 45.82 13.27
N PRO A 11 11.93 46.54 13.22
CA PRO A 11 10.76 46.17 12.43
C PRO A 11 10.85 46.83 11.05
N GLY A 12 10.98 46.02 9.99
CA GLY A 12 11.13 46.52 8.63
C GLY A 12 10.33 45.72 7.63
N SER A 13 9.20 46.30 7.21
CA SER A 13 8.53 46.15 5.91
C SER A 13 8.05 44.75 5.49
N ALA A 14 6.75 44.51 5.72
CA ALA A 14 5.94 43.56 4.98
C ALA A 14 5.55 44.14 3.60
N PRO A 15 5.61 43.38 2.49
CA PRO A 15 5.01 43.78 1.23
C PRO A 15 3.55 43.35 1.15
N VAL A 16 2.75 44.28 0.63
CA VAL A 16 1.29 44.25 0.47
C VAL A 16 0.86 43.21 -0.57
N ALA A 17 -0.14 42.40 -0.20
CA ALA A 17 -0.83 41.47 -1.10
C ALA A 17 -1.64 42.22 -2.17
N SER A 18 -1.41 41.90 -3.44
CA SER A 18 -2.22 42.38 -4.57
C SER A 18 -3.40 41.41 -4.82
N ARG A 19 -4.61 41.97 -4.88
CA ARG A 19 -5.85 41.23 -5.19
C ARG A 19 -5.96 40.96 -6.70
N PRO A 20 -6.54 39.83 -7.12
CA PRO A 20 -6.67 39.46 -8.52
C PRO A 20 -7.80 40.24 -9.23
N PRO A 21 -7.70 40.49 -10.55
CA PRO A 21 -8.80 41.08 -11.30
C PRO A 21 -9.93 40.07 -11.60
N LEU A 22 -11.14 40.63 -11.65
CA LEU A 22 -12.44 39.99 -11.83
C LEU A 22 -12.62 39.29 -13.19
N ALA A 23 -13.40 38.20 -13.17
CA ALA A 23 -13.78 37.39 -14.31
C ALA A 23 -14.58 38.15 -15.39
N VAL A 24 -14.29 37.86 -16.66
CA VAL A 24 -15.00 38.33 -17.85
C VAL A 24 -16.05 37.29 -18.27
N PRO A 25 -17.30 37.66 -18.62
CA PRO A 25 -18.33 36.69 -18.98
C PRO A 25 -18.12 36.15 -20.40
N VAL A 26 -17.93 34.84 -20.53
CA VAL A 26 -17.88 34.15 -21.83
C VAL A 26 -19.31 33.82 -22.29
N ARG A 27 -19.71 34.36 -23.44
CA ARG A 27 -20.97 34.06 -24.13
C ARG A 27 -20.97 32.62 -24.65
N LEU A 28 -21.99 31.83 -24.26
CA LEU A 28 -22.33 30.57 -24.91
C LEU A 28 -22.66 30.81 -26.40
N ARG A 29 -21.91 30.16 -27.29
CA ARG A 29 -22.32 29.94 -28.69
C ARG A 29 -22.95 28.55 -28.80
N ARG A 30 -24.24 28.51 -29.13
CA ARG A 30 -24.91 27.31 -29.66
C ARG A 30 -24.24 26.90 -30.97
N LYS A 31 -23.76 25.67 -31.07
CA LYS A 31 -23.48 25.00 -32.35
C LYS A 31 -24.50 23.89 -32.57
N THR A 32 -25.24 24.03 -33.66
CA THR A 32 -26.08 23.00 -34.27
C THR A 32 -25.27 22.27 -35.34
N SER A 33 -25.23 20.94 -35.29
CA SER A 33 -25.00 20.03 -36.43
C SER A 33 -25.22 18.59 -35.91
N SER A 34 -26.35 17.94 -36.18
CA SER A 34 -26.66 17.14 -37.38
C SER A 34 -25.68 15.97 -37.62
N GLY A 35 -26.12 14.76 -37.24
CA GLY A 35 -25.80 13.46 -37.85
C GLY A 35 -24.36 12.95 -37.74
N ASP A 36 -24.13 11.92 -36.91
CA ASP A 36 -24.01 10.56 -37.46
C ASP A 36 -24.13 9.52 -36.33
N ALA A 37 -24.98 8.52 -36.53
CA ALA A 37 -25.28 7.49 -35.55
C ALA A 37 -24.24 6.36 -35.62
N HIS A 38 -23.08 6.55 -34.98
CA HIS A 38 -22.19 5.44 -34.67
C HIS A 38 -22.61 4.79 -33.35
N ARG A 39 -23.15 3.57 -33.48
CA ARG A 39 -23.48 2.67 -32.38
C ARG A 39 -22.25 2.43 -31.50
N TYR A 40 -22.18 3.11 -30.37
CA TYR A 40 -21.32 2.70 -29.27
C TYR A 40 -22.07 1.60 -28.51
N GLY A 41 -21.77 0.34 -28.84
CA GLY A 41 -22.17 -0.77 -27.98
C GLY A 41 -21.50 -0.63 -26.61
N PRO A 42 -22.12 -1.10 -25.52
CA PRO A 42 -21.49 -1.04 -24.20
C PRO A 42 -20.20 -1.86 -24.25
N ARG A 43 -19.06 -1.22 -23.95
CA ARG A 43 -17.85 -1.95 -23.57
C ARG A 43 -18.22 -2.72 -22.31
N ARG A 44 -18.32 -4.05 -22.38
CA ARG A 44 -18.34 -4.91 -21.20
C ARG A 44 -16.96 -4.85 -20.56
N GLY A 45 -16.68 -3.78 -19.82
CA GLY A 45 -15.75 -3.85 -18.71
C GLY A 45 -16.51 -4.53 -17.59
N THR A 46 -16.16 -5.79 -17.30
CA THR A 46 -16.59 -6.38 -16.04
C THR A 46 -15.78 -5.62 -15.00
N ILE A 47 -16.41 -4.71 -14.25
CA ILE A 47 -15.75 -4.14 -13.08
C ILE A 47 -15.48 -5.35 -12.20
N VAL A 48 -14.21 -5.75 -12.12
CA VAL A 48 -13.79 -6.78 -11.19
C VAL A 48 -13.55 -6.03 -9.90
N ASP A 49 -14.58 -5.96 -9.05
CA ASP A 49 -14.41 -5.40 -7.71
C ASP A 49 -13.34 -6.22 -6.99
N MET A 50 -12.31 -5.54 -6.49
CA MET A 50 -11.24 -6.18 -5.73
C MET A 50 -11.82 -6.59 -4.38
N GLN A 51 -11.48 -7.78 -3.88
CA GLN A 51 -11.76 -8.15 -2.50
C GLN A 51 -10.48 -8.25 -1.68
N LEU A 52 -10.48 -7.68 -0.48
CA LEU A 52 -9.40 -7.79 0.47
C LEU A 52 -9.87 -8.54 1.72
N THR A 53 -9.10 -9.56 2.12
CA THR A 53 -9.26 -10.27 3.39
C THR A 53 -8.00 -10.11 4.23
N HIS A 54 -8.17 -9.74 5.50
CA HIS A 54 -7.06 -9.49 6.42
C HIS A 54 -6.86 -10.68 7.37
N PHE A 55 -5.73 -11.39 7.26
CA PHE A 55 -5.38 -12.58 8.07
C PHE A 55 -4.47 -12.28 9.26
N GLY A 56 -4.22 -10.99 9.51
CA GLY A 56 -3.51 -10.50 10.68
C GLY A 56 -2.15 -9.93 10.30
N HIS A 57 -1.74 -8.92 11.05
CA HIS A 57 -0.48 -8.20 10.85
C HIS A 57 -0.30 -7.68 9.40
N SER A 58 0.59 -8.26 8.60
CA SER A 58 0.83 -7.86 7.21
C SER A 58 0.24 -8.84 6.19
N CYS A 59 -0.49 -9.86 6.64
CA CYS A 59 -1.03 -10.88 5.74
C CYS A 59 -2.38 -10.46 5.15
N LEU A 60 -2.35 -10.11 3.86
CA LEU A 60 -3.54 -9.74 3.08
C LEU A 60 -3.74 -10.71 1.93
N LEU A 61 -4.96 -11.21 1.76
CA LEU A 61 -5.39 -11.88 0.53
C LEU A 61 -6.13 -10.85 -0.33
N ALA A 62 -5.62 -10.63 -1.55
CA ALA A 62 -6.25 -9.78 -2.54
C ALA A 62 -6.80 -10.62 -3.69
N GLU A 63 -8.09 -10.49 -3.98
CA GLU A 63 -8.77 -11.22 -5.03
C GLU A 63 -9.27 -10.26 -6.11
N PHE A 64 -8.80 -10.48 -7.33
CA PHE A 64 -9.20 -9.76 -8.53
C PHE A 64 -9.91 -10.75 -9.45
N GLY A 65 -11.19 -11.00 -9.15
CA GLY A 65 -12.05 -11.86 -9.94
C GLY A 65 -11.67 -13.33 -9.85
N ARG A 66 -10.77 -13.79 -10.75
CA ARG A 66 -10.26 -15.17 -10.75
C ARG A 66 -8.81 -15.28 -10.33
N THR A 67 -8.16 -14.16 -10.03
CA THR A 67 -6.75 -14.12 -9.63
C THR A 67 -6.67 -13.71 -8.17
N SER A 68 -6.19 -14.63 -7.33
CA SER A 68 -6.00 -14.38 -5.90
C SER A 68 -4.51 -14.36 -5.58
N VAL A 69 -4.07 -13.33 -4.84
CA VAL A 69 -2.67 -13.10 -4.46
C VAL A 69 -2.60 -12.91 -2.96
N LEU A 70 -1.74 -13.67 -2.29
CA LEU A 70 -1.50 -13.57 -0.85
C LEU A 70 -0.21 -12.80 -0.60
N PHE A 71 -0.26 -11.81 0.29
CA PHE A 71 0.88 -11.02 0.72
C PHE A 71 1.32 -11.43 2.12
N ASP A 72 2.62 -11.49 2.36
CA ASP A 72 3.27 -11.57 3.67
C ASP A 72 2.63 -12.54 4.70
N PRO A 73 2.54 -13.86 4.40
CA PRO A 73 2.05 -14.89 5.33
C PRO A 73 3.05 -15.16 6.47
N GLY A 74 3.18 -14.20 7.38
CA GLY A 74 4.11 -14.23 8.50
C GLY A 74 3.57 -14.84 9.80
N THR A 75 4.43 -14.89 10.81
CA THR A 75 4.20 -15.56 12.11
C THR A 75 3.04 -14.96 12.93
N PHE A 76 2.68 -13.69 12.73
CA PHE A 76 1.50 -13.07 13.36
C PHE A 76 0.20 -13.29 12.60
N ALA A 77 0.24 -13.86 11.40
CA ALA A 77 -0.94 -14.16 10.62
C ALA A 77 -1.54 -15.53 11.01
N HIS A 78 -2.85 -15.65 10.84
CA HIS A 78 -3.64 -16.84 11.15
C HIS A 78 -4.45 -17.29 9.94
N GLY A 79 -4.89 -18.55 9.90
CA GLY A 79 -5.83 -19.07 8.91
C GLY A 79 -5.32 -19.22 7.47
N PHE A 80 -4.14 -18.68 7.13
CA PHE A 80 -3.67 -18.61 5.75
C PHE A 80 -3.31 -19.97 5.14
N GLU A 81 -2.91 -20.97 5.93
CA GLU A 81 -2.48 -22.29 5.42
C GLU A 81 -3.62 -23.07 4.76
N GLY A 82 -4.87 -22.73 5.08
CA GLY A 82 -6.05 -23.34 4.48
C GLY A 82 -6.46 -22.71 3.14
N ILE A 83 -5.82 -21.62 2.73
CA ILE A 83 -6.15 -20.93 1.47
C ILE A 83 -5.69 -21.79 0.30
N THR A 84 -6.55 -21.94 -0.72
CA THR A 84 -6.26 -22.68 -1.95
C THR A 84 -6.61 -21.82 -3.17
N GLY A 85 -6.10 -22.20 -4.35
CA GLY A 85 -6.37 -21.49 -5.60
C GLY A 85 -5.59 -20.17 -5.77
N LEU A 86 -4.52 -19.96 -5.00
CA LEU A 86 -3.64 -18.81 -5.15
C LEU A 86 -2.93 -18.84 -6.50
N ALA A 87 -2.88 -17.69 -7.16
CA ALA A 87 -2.05 -17.50 -8.35
C ALA A 87 -0.62 -17.11 -7.96
N ALA A 88 -0.46 -16.36 -6.87
CA ALA A 88 0.86 -16.02 -6.33
C ALA A 88 0.83 -15.79 -4.82
N ILE A 89 1.99 -16.01 -4.20
CA ILE A 89 2.33 -15.62 -2.84
C ILE A 89 3.51 -14.64 -2.94
N LEU A 90 3.33 -13.44 -2.43
CA LEU A 90 4.29 -12.34 -2.50
C LEU A 90 4.80 -12.02 -1.10
N ILE A 91 6.11 -12.15 -0.91
CA ILE A 91 6.78 -11.79 0.34
C ILE A 91 7.57 -10.50 0.10
N THR A 92 7.37 -9.52 0.95
CA THR A 92 8.03 -8.20 0.84
C THR A 92 9.47 -8.28 1.30
N HIS A 93 9.73 -8.97 2.42
CA HIS A 93 11.07 -9.17 2.97
C HIS A 93 11.20 -10.31 3.99
N GLN A 94 12.44 -10.55 4.44
CA GLN A 94 12.85 -11.75 5.17
C GLN A 94 12.43 -11.83 6.65
N HIS A 95 11.76 -10.81 7.21
CA HIS A 95 11.42 -10.86 8.64
C HIS A 95 10.32 -11.90 8.93
N PRO A 96 10.39 -12.58 10.10
CA PRO A 96 9.47 -13.68 10.42
C PRO A 96 7.99 -13.29 10.48
N ASP A 97 7.67 -12.03 10.77
CA ASP A 97 6.32 -11.48 10.77
C ASP A 97 5.76 -11.17 9.37
N HIS A 98 6.59 -11.32 8.32
CA HIS A 98 6.19 -11.26 6.91
C HIS A 98 6.31 -12.62 6.20
N VAL A 99 7.15 -13.53 6.69
CA VAL A 99 7.23 -14.90 6.19
C VAL A 99 7.43 -15.91 7.31
N ASP A 100 6.45 -16.80 7.49
CA ASP A 100 6.58 -17.95 8.36
C ASP A 100 7.15 -19.15 7.59
N ALA A 101 8.47 -19.29 7.60
CA ALA A 101 9.15 -20.38 6.90
C ALA A 101 8.74 -21.79 7.38
N ALA A 102 8.19 -21.92 8.59
CA ALA A 102 7.72 -23.20 9.12
C ALA A 102 6.32 -23.57 8.58
N ARG A 103 5.45 -22.58 8.33
CA ARG A 103 4.07 -22.78 7.84
C ARG A 103 3.95 -22.65 6.32
N LEU A 104 4.88 -21.96 5.67
CA LEU A 104 4.89 -21.76 4.22
C LEU A 104 4.83 -23.07 3.40
N PRO A 105 5.52 -24.18 3.77
CA PRO A 105 5.44 -25.43 3.01
C PRO A 105 4.01 -25.98 2.87
N ALA A 106 3.21 -25.96 3.94
CA ALA A 106 1.83 -26.43 3.91
C ALA A 106 0.94 -25.58 2.98
N LEU A 107 1.16 -24.26 2.98
CA LEU A 107 0.49 -23.35 2.05
C LEU A 107 0.84 -23.67 0.59
N LEU A 108 2.12 -23.95 0.30
CA LEU A 108 2.57 -24.31 -1.05
C LEU A 108 2.03 -25.67 -1.50
N GLU A 109 1.93 -26.65 -0.59
CA GLU A 109 1.31 -27.96 -0.89
C GLU A 109 -0.16 -27.82 -1.28
N GLY A 110 -0.90 -26.89 -0.65
CA GLY A 110 -2.28 -26.55 -1.02
C GLY A 110 -2.41 -25.72 -2.31
N ASN A 111 -1.30 -25.16 -2.81
CA ASN A 111 -1.26 -24.28 -3.97
C ASN A 111 -0.08 -24.61 -4.90
N PRO A 112 -0.04 -25.82 -5.50
CA PRO A 112 1.10 -26.28 -6.28
C PRO A 112 1.37 -25.44 -7.54
N ASP A 113 0.37 -24.70 -8.03
CA ASP A 113 0.46 -23.82 -9.20
C ASP A 113 0.79 -22.35 -8.84
N ALA A 114 0.80 -22.01 -7.54
CA ALA A 114 1.08 -20.63 -7.11
C ALA A 114 2.56 -20.29 -7.32
N ALA A 115 2.82 -19.13 -7.89
CA ALA A 115 4.18 -18.59 -7.93
C ALA A 115 4.55 -18.00 -6.56
N LEU A 116 5.72 -18.37 -6.03
CA LEU A 116 6.29 -17.78 -4.83
C LEU A 116 7.35 -16.74 -5.22
N TYR A 117 7.14 -15.49 -4.80
CA TYR A 117 8.04 -14.38 -5.09
C TYR A 117 8.47 -13.68 -3.80
N ALA A 118 9.73 -13.26 -3.75
CA ALA A 118 10.25 -12.47 -2.64
C ALA A 118 11.40 -11.57 -3.08
N ASP A 119 11.84 -10.66 -2.20
CA ASP A 119 13.10 -9.95 -2.40
C ASP A 119 14.28 -10.95 -2.55
N PRO A 120 15.42 -10.54 -3.15
CA PRO A 120 16.56 -11.42 -3.38
C PRO A 120 17.12 -12.08 -2.11
N GLN A 121 17.17 -11.38 -0.98
CA GLN A 121 17.69 -11.91 0.29
C GLN A 121 16.79 -13.03 0.83
N THR A 122 15.49 -12.81 0.79
CA THR A 122 14.45 -13.75 1.21
C THR A 122 14.40 -14.95 0.28
N ALA A 123 14.42 -14.74 -1.04
CA ALA A 123 14.44 -15.81 -2.02
C ALA A 123 15.67 -16.71 -1.87
N ALA A 124 16.84 -16.12 -1.55
CA ALA A 124 18.05 -16.88 -1.25
C ALA A 124 17.93 -17.73 0.02
N GLN A 125 17.24 -17.23 1.06
CA GLN A 125 17.00 -17.98 2.29
C GLN A 125 16.00 -19.13 2.11
N LEU A 126 14.92 -18.90 1.36
CA LEU A 126 13.87 -19.89 1.13
C LEU A 126 14.30 -20.96 0.10
N GLY A 127 15.12 -20.59 -0.89
CA GLY A 127 15.47 -21.46 -1.99
C GLY A 127 14.29 -21.75 -2.92
N ALA A 128 14.44 -22.75 -3.80
CA ALA A 128 13.36 -23.15 -4.69
C ALA A 128 12.13 -23.66 -3.90
N PRO A 129 10.89 -23.33 -4.33
CA PRO A 129 10.53 -22.72 -5.61
C PRO A 129 10.48 -21.18 -5.61
N CYS A 130 10.97 -20.51 -4.56
CA CYS A 130 10.93 -19.04 -4.47
C CYS A 130 11.74 -18.39 -5.60
N ARG A 131 11.17 -17.35 -6.20
CA ARG A 131 11.78 -16.55 -7.28
C ARG A 131 12.11 -15.16 -6.74
N ALA A 132 13.37 -14.77 -6.88
CA ALA A 132 13.80 -13.41 -6.54
C ALA A 132 13.15 -12.38 -7.45
N VAL A 133 12.73 -11.26 -6.87
CA VAL A 133 12.15 -10.10 -7.53
C VAL A 133 12.97 -8.87 -7.18
N HIS A 134 13.40 -8.12 -8.19
CA HIS A 134 14.17 -6.89 -8.01
C HIS A 134 13.29 -5.67 -8.24
N VAL A 135 13.64 -4.55 -7.61
CA VAL A 135 12.99 -3.27 -7.90
C VAL A 135 13.12 -2.95 -9.40
N GLY A 136 12.00 -2.59 -10.02
CA GLY A 136 11.88 -2.38 -11.46
C GLY A 136 11.35 -3.58 -12.22
N ASP A 137 11.27 -4.77 -11.60
CA ASP A 137 10.65 -5.94 -12.22
C ASP A 137 9.12 -5.77 -12.33
N GLU A 138 8.57 -6.32 -13.41
CA GLU A 138 7.14 -6.48 -13.60
C GLU A 138 6.80 -7.97 -13.75
N LEU A 139 5.87 -8.44 -12.93
CA LEU A 139 5.43 -9.82 -12.88
C LEU A 139 4.02 -9.92 -13.46
N VAL A 140 3.79 -10.91 -14.32
CA VAL A 140 2.45 -11.23 -14.80
C VAL A 140 1.90 -12.40 -14.00
N VAL A 141 0.81 -12.18 -13.27
CA VAL A 141 0.13 -13.18 -12.44
C VAL A 141 -1.34 -13.20 -12.84
N GLY A 142 -1.76 -14.23 -13.57
CA GLY A 142 -3.12 -14.28 -14.12
C GLY A 142 -3.41 -13.07 -15.02
N GLY A 143 -4.44 -12.29 -14.67
CA GLY A 143 -4.78 -11.04 -15.35
C GLY A 143 -4.07 -9.79 -14.81
N LEU A 144 -3.21 -9.93 -13.81
CA LEU A 144 -2.59 -8.82 -13.08
C LEU A 144 -1.18 -8.54 -13.60
N THR A 145 -0.79 -7.27 -13.52
CA THR A 145 0.62 -6.86 -13.58
C THR A 145 1.04 -6.37 -12.21
N ILE A 146 2.05 -7.01 -11.62
CA ILE A 146 2.57 -6.69 -10.29
C ILE A 146 3.95 -6.09 -10.45
N ARG A 147 4.12 -4.85 -10.02
CA ARG A 147 5.36 -4.08 -10.16
C ARG A 147 6.09 -4.03 -8.82
N ALA A 148 7.36 -4.36 -8.85
CA ALA A 148 8.24 -4.27 -7.70
C ALA A 148 8.85 -2.87 -7.61
N VAL A 149 8.49 -2.12 -6.57
CA VAL A 149 8.99 -0.77 -6.31
C VAL A 149 9.56 -0.67 -4.90
N GLY A 150 10.05 0.51 -4.50
CA GLY A 150 10.72 0.69 -3.21
C GLY A 150 12.13 0.11 -3.21
N GLY A 151 12.36 -0.94 -2.43
CA GLY A 151 13.64 -1.66 -2.36
C GLY A 151 14.36 -1.57 -1.02
N ARG A 152 13.81 -0.85 -0.04
CA ARG A 152 14.43 -0.69 1.28
C ARG A 152 13.37 -0.67 2.35
N HIS A 153 13.61 -1.44 3.40
CA HIS A 153 12.84 -1.37 4.64
C HIS A 153 13.00 0.02 5.29
N ALA A 154 12.05 0.46 6.10
CA ALA A 154 12.22 1.62 6.98
C ALA A 154 13.42 1.44 7.93
N VAL A 155 14.04 2.52 8.40
CA VAL A 155 15.19 2.39 9.29
C VAL A 155 14.71 1.95 10.68
N ILE A 156 15.10 0.74 11.11
CA ILE A 156 14.80 0.26 12.47
C ILE A 156 15.63 1.00 13.51
N HIS A 157 16.94 1.05 13.29
CA HIS A 157 17.89 1.79 14.11
C HIS A 157 19.12 2.10 13.25
N PRO A 158 19.80 3.25 13.42
CA PRO A 158 20.96 3.62 12.61
C PRO A 158 22.14 2.62 12.63
N GLU A 159 22.22 1.77 13.65
CA GLU A 159 23.26 0.73 13.79
C GLU A 159 22.87 -0.63 13.21
N ILE A 160 21.61 -0.82 12.79
CA ILE A 160 21.13 -2.06 12.18
C ILE A 160 21.16 -1.87 10.66
N PRO A 161 21.80 -2.77 9.89
CA PRO A 161 21.76 -2.72 8.43
C PRO A 161 20.32 -2.74 7.91
N VAL A 162 20.02 -1.82 6.99
CA VAL A 162 18.71 -1.80 6.32
C VAL A 162 18.66 -2.92 5.29
N VAL A 163 17.76 -3.87 5.50
CA VAL A 163 17.49 -4.99 4.60
C VAL A 163 16.69 -4.54 3.38
N GLU A 164 16.69 -5.40 2.36
CA GLU A 164 15.81 -5.21 1.21
C GLU A 164 14.34 -5.34 1.64
N ASN A 165 13.46 -4.64 0.92
CA ASN A 165 12.01 -4.75 1.07
C ASN A 165 11.39 -4.28 -0.24
N ILE A 166 10.64 -5.17 -0.90
CA ILE A 166 9.84 -4.81 -2.06
C ILE A 166 8.49 -4.26 -1.61
N SER A 167 8.11 -3.10 -2.16
CA SER A 167 6.73 -2.63 -2.14
C SER A 167 6.07 -3.09 -3.44
N TYR A 168 5.01 -3.89 -3.36
CA TYR A 168 4.31 -4.41 -4.52
C TYR A 168 3.16 -3.48 -4.91
N LEU A 169 3.17 -3.00 -6.16
CA LEU A 169 2.04 -2.30 -6.79
C LEU A 169 1.31 -3.26 -7.72
N VAL A 170 0.00 -3.41 -7.54
CA VAL A 170 -0.83 -4.30 -8.35
C VAL A 170 -1.67 -3.46 -9.31
N ASP A 171 -1.53 -3.75 -10.60
CA ASP A 171 -2.38 -3.24 -11.66
C ASP A 171 -3.38 -4.35 -12.05
N ASP A 172 -4.68 -4.02 -12.10
CA ASP A 172 -5.78 -4.98 -12.37
C ASP A 172 -6.30 -4.95 -13.82
N GLY A 173 -5.57 -4.24 -14.69
CA GLY A 173 -5.89 -4.04 -16.11
C GLY A 173 -6.68 -2.75 -16.38
N ASP A 174 -7.67 -2.43 -15.54
CA ASP A 174 -8.46 -1.19 -15.65
C ASP A 174 -7.86 -0.05 -14.82
N ARG A 175 -7.27 -0.37 -13.67
CA ARG A 175 -6.61 0.54 -12.74
C ARG A 175 -5.13 0.19 -12.63
N ARG A 176 -4.30 1.22 -12.77
CA ARG A 176 -2.91 1.17 -12.35
C ARG A 176 -2.84 1.46 -10.84
N ALA A 177 -2.00 0.74 -10.10
CA ALA A 177 -1.88 0.85 -8.65
C ALA A 177 -3.22 0.69 -7.90
N ALA A 178 -4.00 -0.32 -8.31
CA ALA A 178 -5.25 -0.70 -7.65
C ALA A 178 -5.02 -1.07 -6.17
N LEU A 179 -3.90 -1.74 -5.88
CA LEU A 179 -3.44 -2.04 -4.54
C LEU A 179 -1.93 -1.79 -4.42
N MET A 180 -1.50 -1.22 -3.30
CA MET A 180 -0.11 -1.16 -2.89
C MET A 180 0.08 -1.91 -1.57
N HIS A 181 0.96 -2.91 -1.55
CA HIS A 181 1.47 -3.55 -0.34
C HIS A 181 2.93 -3.16 -0.10
N PRO A 182 3.22 -2.22 0.81
CA PRO A 182 4.55 -1.69 1.00
C PRO A 182 5.47 -2.60 1.82
N GLY A 183 4.94 -3.58 2.55
CA GLY A 183 5.68 -4.25 3.62
C GLY A 183 6.05 -3.25 4.70
N ASP A 184 7.31 -3.27 5.12
CA ASP A 184 7.84 -2.38 6.15
C ASP A 184 8.55 -1.14 5.58
N ALA A 185 8.26 -0.80 4.33
CA ALA A 185 8.73 0.44 3.73
C ALA A 185 7.74 1.58 3.96
N LEU A 186 8.27 2.80 4.12
CA LEU A 186 7.52 4.05 3.96
C LEU A 186 7.78 4.62 2.55
N PHE A 187 7.69 3.76 1.53
CA PHE A 187 7.93 4.14 0.13
C PHE A 187 6.74 4.89 -0.46
N VAL A 188 7.00 6.08 -1.02
CA VAL A 188 5.98 6.92 -1.67
C VAL A 188 6.12 6.79 -3.19
N PRO A 189 5.13 6.25 -3.90
CA PRO A 189 5.19 6.14 -5.37
C PRO A 189 4.90 7.49 -6.05
N ASP A 190 5.46 7.71 -7.23
CA ASP A 190 5.22 8.91 -8.06
C ASP A 190 3.89 8.83 -8.87
N GLU A 191 2.93 8.04 -8.39
CA GLU A 191 1.63 7.80 -9.04
C GLU A 191 0.52 7.67 -7.98
N PRO A 192 -0.74 8.01 -8.32
CA PRO A 192 -1.86 7.80 -7.42
C PRO A 192 -2.08 6.32 -7.10
N VAL A 193 -2.35 6.02 -5.83
CA VAL A 193 -2.68 4.68 -5.33
C VAL A 193 -4.17 4.64 -4.98
N ASP A 194 -4.90 3.63 -5.43
CA ASP A 194 -6.31 3.45 -5.06
C ASP A 194 -6.41 2.94 -3.61
N VAL A 195 -5.86 1.75 -3.33
CA VAL A 195 -5.85 1.16 -1.99
C VAL A 195 -4.42 0.95 -1.49
N LEU A 196 -4.10 1.49 -0.32
CA LEU A 196 -2.81 1.30 0.37
C LEU A 196 -2.96 0.38 1.59
N ALA A 197 -2.21 -0.71 1.65
CA ALA A 197 -1.98 -1.46 2.88
C ALA A 197 -0.97 -0.70 3.76
N THR A 198 -1.43 0.24 4.58
CA THR A 198 -0.54 1.18 5.29
C THR A 198 0.00 0.60 6.59
N PRO A 199 1.33 0.59 6.84
CA PRO A 199 1.89 0.26 8.14
C PRO A 199 1.35 1.24 9.19
N ALA A 200 0.51 0.75 10.09
CA ALA A 200 -0.16 1.59 11.07
C ALA A 200 0.63 1.71 12.38
N ALA A 201 1.49 0.74 12.66
CA ALA A 201 2.39 0.74 13.80
C ALA A 201 3.50 -0.27 13.59
N ALA A 202 4.70 0.03 14.08
CA ALA A 202 5.82 -0.89 14.10
C ALA A 202 6.82 -0.48 15.19
N PRO A 203 7.76 -1.34 15.61
CA PRO A 203 8.76 -0.99 16.61
C PRO A 203 9.66 0.18 16.17
N TRP A 204 9.75 0.39 14.87
CA TRP A 204 10.64 1.36 14.22
C TRP A 204 9.97 2.71 13.90
N MET A 205 8.66 2.89 14.13
CA MET A 205 7.95 4.14 13.80
C MET A 205 7.21 4.80 14.96
N LYS A 206 7.09 6.12 14.84
CA LYS A 206 6.11 6.94 15.54
C LYS A 206 4.81 7.02 14.75
N ILE A 207 3.71 7.26 15.45
CA ILE A 207 2.40 7.53 14.84
C ILE A 207 2.48 8.71 13.86
N SER A 208 3.28 9.73 14.16
CA SER A 208 3.47 10.88 13.25
C SER A 208 4.03 10.47 11.89
N GLU A 209 4.93 9.49 11.85
CA GLU A 209 5.51 9.00 10.60
C GLU A 209 4.48 8.21 9.78
N ALA A 210 3.58 7.47 10.44
CA ALA A 210 2.46 6.82 9.77
C ALA A 210 1.51 7.85 9.13
N VAL A 211 1.20 8.93 9.86
CA VAL A 211 0.34 10.02 9.36
C VAL A 211 1.01 10.75 8.19
N ASP A 212 2.29 11.09 8.31
CA ASP A 212 3.04 11.77 7.25
C ASP A 212 3.18 10.88 6.02
N TYR A 213 3.40 9.58 6.20
CA TYR A 213 3.42 8.61 5.12
C TYR A 213 2.08 8.53 4.39
N LEU A 214 0.98 8.38 5.13
CA LEU A 214 -0.36 8.31 4.55
C LEU A 214 -0.71 9.59 3.76
N ARG A 215 -0.32 10.76 4.25
CA ARG A 215 -0.47 12.05 3.55
C ARG A 215 0.40 12.15 2.30
N ALA A 216 1.61 11.61 2.35
CA ALA A 216 2.54 11.67 1.23
C ALA A 216 2.09 10.77 0.07
N VAL A 217 1.57 9.57 0.37
CA VAL A 217 0.98 8.68 -0.63
C VAL A 217 -0.37 9.19 -1.12
N ALA A 218 -1.16 9.81 -0.22
CA ALA A 218 -2.51 10.31 -0.48
C ALA A 218 -3.40 9.30 -1.23
N PRO A 219 -3.53 8.05 -0.76
CA PRO A 219 -4.32 7.05 -1.45
C PRO A 219 -5.82 7.37 -1.30
N ALA A 220 -6.65 6.87 -2.22
CA ALA A 220 -8.10 7.02 -2.10
C ALA A 220 -8.61 6.31 -0.84
N ARG A 221 -8.10 5.11 -0.58
CA ARG A 221 -8.42 4.26 0.58
C ARG A 221 -7.17 3.68 1.21
N ALA A 222 -7.21 3.41 2.50
CA ALA A 222 -6.13 2.72 3.19
C ALA A 222 -6.63 1.69 4.19
N VAL A 223 -5.95 0.54 4.24
CA VAL A 223 -6.19 -0.54 5.18
C VAL A 223 -4.95 -0.69 6.07
N PRO A 224 -5.08 -0.69 7.41
CA PRO A 224 -3.92 -0.84 8.28
C PRO A 224 -3.34 -2.24 8.22
N ILE A 225 -2.01 -2.31 8.18
CA ILE A 225 -1.19 -3.50 8.44
C ILE A 225 -0.24 -3.26 9.62
N HIS A 226 0.49 -4.31 10.00
CA HIS A 226 1.54 -4.30 11.04
C HIS A 226 1.04 -4.04 12.49
N GLN A 227 -0.27 -4.13 12.72
CA GLN A 227 -0.94 -3.94 14.01
C GLN A 227 -0.75 -5.07 15.03
N GLY A 228 -0.20 -6.22 14.61
CA GLY A 228 -0.09 -7.42 15.44
C GLY A 228 0.71 -7.24 16.74
N ILE A 229 1.58 -6.23 16.79
CA ILE A 229 2.38 -5.89 17.99
C ILE A 229 1.60 -5.07 19.02
N ILE A 230 0.40 -4.57 18.68
CA ILE A 230 -0.42 -3.74 19.55
C ILE A 230 -1.54 -4.57 20.14
N ALA A 231 -1.70 -4.50 21.47
CA ALA A 231 -2.87 -5.05 22.15
C ALA A 231 -4.17 -4.48 21.53
N PRO A 232 -5.20 -5.30 21.27
CA PRO A 232 -6.41 -4.85 20.58
C PRO A 232 -7.00 -3.53 21.10
N ASP A 233 -7.09 -3.38 22.43
CA ASP A 233 -7.63 -2.18 23.08
C ASP A 233 -6.82 -0.90 22.82
N ALA A 234 -5.54 -1.02 22.46
CA ALA A 234 -4.66 0.12 22.16
C ALA A 234 -4.62 0.50 20.67
N ARG A 235 -5.16 -0.34 19.77
CA ARG A 235 -5.13 -0.08 18.31
C ARG A 235 -5.81 1.24 17.94
N GLY A 236 -6.88 1.61 18.66
CA GLY A 236 -7.61 2.86 18.45
C GLY A 236 -6.77 4.13 18.60
N ILE A 237 -5.69 4.10 19.39
CA ILE A 237 -4.77 5.25 19.56
C ILE A 237 -4.03 5.55 18.25
N TYR A 238 -3.63 4.51 17.51
CA TYR A 238 -2.91 4.62 16.25
C TYR A 238 -3.88 4.96 15.12
N TYR A 239 -4.94 4.16 14.98
CA TYR A 239 -5.91 4.29 13.90
C TYR A 239 -6.69 5.61 13.95
N GLY A 240 -6.98 6.10 15.16
CA GLY A 240 -7.62 7.40 15.34
C GLY A 240 -6.84 8.53 14.70
N ARG A 241 -5.50 8.54 14.81
CA ARG A 241 -4.66 9.59 14.18
C ARG A 241 -4.63 9.48 12.66
N LEU A 242 -4.58 8.27 12.12
CA LEU A 242 -4.63 8.06 10.66
C LEU A 242 -5.98 8.51 10.08
N THR A 243 -7.07 8.23 10.80
CA THR A 243 -8.43 8.62 10.41
C THR A 243 -8.67 10.13 10.55
N GLU A 244 -8.23 10.75 11.65
CA GLU A 244 -8.54 12.15 11.98
C GLU A 244 -7.66 13.16 11.23
N MET A 245 -6.46 12.75 10.80
CA MET A 245 -5.44 13.67 10.32
C MET A 245 -5.19 13.57 8.81
N THR A 246 -5.96 12.75 8.09
CA THR A 246 -5.86 12.57 6.64
C THR A 246 -7.25 12.59 6.00
N ASP A 247 -7.33 12.91 4.71
CA ASP A 247 -8.58 12.85 3.94
C ASP A 247 -8.81 11.47 3.29
N THR A 248 -7.90 10.51 3.54
CA THR A 248 -8.00 9.15 3.02
C THR A 248 -9.16 8.40 3.69
N ASP A 249 -9.90 7.62 2.91
CA ASP A 249 -10.88 6.68 3.45
C ASP A 249 -10.16 5.50 4.13
N PHE A 250 -9.92 5.66 5.44
CA PHE A 250 -9.20 4.69 6.26
C PHE A 250 -10.15 3.61 6.78
N GLN A 251 -9.95 2.37 6.34
CA GLN A 251 -10.83 1.24 6.57
C GLN A 251 -10.14 0.13 7.36
N VAL A 252 -10.63 -0.16 8.56
CA VAL A 252 -10.21 -1.33 9.34
C VAL A 252 -11.06 -2.52 8.90
N LEU A 253 -10.42 -3.53 8.29
CA LEU A 253 -11.14 -4.72 7.83
C LEU A 253 -11.49 -5.64 9.00
N PRO A 254 -12.65 -6.30 8.98
CA PRO A 254 -12.91 -7.44 9.86
C PRO A 254 -11.88 -8.54 9.58
N GLU A 255 -11.31 -9.12 10.64
CA GLU A 255 -10.36 -10.23 10.53
C GLU A 255 -11.02 -11.41 9.79
N GLU A 256 -10.29 -12.03 8.86
CA GLU A 256 -10.69 -13.21 8.06
C GLU A 256 -11.97 -13.05 7.22
N ASN A 257 -12.45 -11.82 6.99
CA ASN A 257 -13.64 -11.54 6.18
C ASN A 257 -13.32 -10.63 4.99
N ALA A 258 -13.81 -11.01 3.81
CA ALA A 258 -13.60 -10.27 2.59
C ALA A 258 -14.40 -8.95 2.54
N VAL A 259 -13.75 -7.88 2.10
CA VAL A 259 -14.35 -6.57 1.87
C VAL A 259 -14.09 -6.12 0.42
N ALA A 260 -15.12 -5.61 -0.25
CA ALA A 260 -15.04 -5.16 -1.64
C ALA A 260 -14.51 -3.73 -1.80
N PHE A 261 -13.72 -3.49 -2.86
CA PHE A 261 -13.04 -2.24 -3.20
C PHE A 261 -13.13 -1.90 -4.70
#